data_AF-A0A8J3NX36-F1
#
_entry.id   AF-A0A8J3NX36-F1
#
_cell.length_a   1.000
_cell.length_b   1.000
_cell.length_c   1.000
_cell.angle_alpha   90.00
_cell.angle_beta   90.00
_cell.angle_gamma   90.00
#
_symmetry.space_group_name_H-M   'P 1'
#
loop_
_entity.id
_entity.type
_entity.pdbx_description
1 polymer ?
#
loop_
_entity_poly.entity_id
_entity_poly.type
_entity_poly.pdbx_seq_one_letter_code
_entity_poly.pdbx_strand_id
1 'polypeptide(L)'
;MSVMLRLAHRAILRRRRPPSSAVTVYAVRMDWADRTHQFVDRRSSPELALLAAARLRAYWRRSPVRPTLSVAALSEHEFALHRRRRDCRSPDCAVAASVESRSVVA
;
A
#
# COMPACT_ATOMS: atom_id res chain seq x y z
N MET A 1 -6.44 39.39 11.48
CA MET A 1 -5.46 38.28 11.56
C MET A 1 -6.22 36.95 11.61
N SER A 2 -6.14 36.12 10.57
CA SER A 2 -6.45 34.67 10.62
C SER A 2 -6.13 34.05 9.25
N VAL A 3 -4.98 33.38 9.16
CA VAL A 3 -4.56 32.64 7.96
C VAL A 3 -5.00 31.19 8.15
N MET A 4 -6.03 30.77 7.42
CA MET A 4 -6.42 29.36 7.29
C MET A 4 -5.32 28.61 6.52
N LEU A 5 -4.44 27.90 7.22
CA LEU A 5 -3.46 27.01 6.61
C LEU A 5 -4.17 25.81 5.95
N ARG A 6 -4.24 25.83 4.62
CA ARG A 6 -4.57 24.64 3.82
C ARG A 6 -3.42 23.65 3.92
N LEU A 7 -3.59 22.60 4.72
CA LEU A 7 -2.69 21.43 4.72
C LEU A 7 -2.84 20.69 3.39
N ALA A 8 -2.00 21.05 2.43
CA ALA A 8 -1.79 20.28 1.22
C ALA A 8 -1.17 18.93 1.62
N HIS A 9 -1.94 17.85 1.51
CA HIS A 9 -1.46 16.48 1.60
C HIS A 9 -0.48 16.24 0.44
N ARG A 10 0.82 16.46 0.68
CA ARG A 10 1.87 16.01 -0.23
C ARG A 10 1.95 14.49 -0.13
N ALA A 11 1.22 13.80 -1.00
CA ALA A 11 1.48 12.40 -1.29
C ALA A 11 2.88 12.34 -1.92
N ILE A 12 3.87 11.92 -1.13
CA ILE A 12 5.24 11.74 -1.61
C ILE A 12 5.22 10.51 -2.54
N LEU A 13 5.09 10.76 -3.83
CA LEU A 13 5.31 9.78 -4.89
C LEU A 13 6.82 9.49 -4.97
N ARG A 14 7.33 8.69 -4.04
CA ARG A 14 8.67 8.11 -4.19
C ARG A 14 8.61 7.14 -5.35
N ARG A 15 9.38 7.39 -6.42
CA ARG A 15 9.61 6.42 -7.51
C ARG A 15 10.19 5.15 -6.88
N ARG A 16 9.48 4.03 -6.98
CA ARG A 16 9.86 2.74 -6.37
C ARG A 16 9.93 1.66 -7.45
N ARG A 17 10.80 0.68 -7.20
CA ARG A 17 11.19 -0.40 -8.12
C ARG A 17 9.99 -1.30 -8.47
N PRO A 18 9.76 -1.64 -9.74
CA PRO A 18 8.68 -2.55 -10.14
C PRO A 18 8.94 -3.98 -9.63
N PRO A 19 7.88 -4.76 -9.29
CA PRO A 19 8.02 -6.16 -8.89
C PRO A 19 8.69 -6.99 -10.00
N SER A 20 9.57 -7.92 -9.63
CA SER A 20 10.42 -8.65 -10.60
C SER A 20 9.79 -9.89 -11.24
N SER A 21 8.47 -10.04 -11.18
CA SER A 21 7.72 -11.08 -11.89
C SER A 21 6.26 -10.64 -12.00
N ALA A 22 5.52 -11.16 -12.99
CA ALA A 22 4.17 -10.71 -13.30
C ALA A 22 3.31 -10.50 -12.04
N VAL A 23 2.71 -9.33 -11.90
CA VAL A 23 1.79 -9.03 -10.81
C VAL A 23 0.65 -10.04 -10.86
N THR A 24 0.48 -10.81 -9.79
CA THR A 24 -0.61 -11.79 -9.68
C THR A 24 -1.65 -11.41 -8.64
N VAL A 25 -1.29 -10.56 -7.66
CA VAL A 25 -2.20 -10.13 -6.59
C VAL A 25 -2.01 -8.67 -6.18
N TYR A 26 -3.09 -8.10 -5.63
CA TYR A 26 -3.10 -6.82 -4.95
C TYR A 26 -3.37 -7.02 -3.46
N ALA A 27 -2.71 -6.25 -2.60
CA ALA A 27 -2.90 -6.32 -1.16
C ALA A 27 -2.79 -4.93 -0.53
N VAL A 28 -3.36 -4.78 0.66
CA VAL A 28 -3.17 -3.59 1.49
C VAL A 28 -1.87 -3.75 2.26
N ARG A 29 -0.92 -2.86 2.01
CA ARG A 29 0.29 -2.72 2.80
C ARG A 29 0.00 -1.83 4.01
N MET A 30 0.31 -2.33 5.19
CA MET A 30 0.24 -1.60 6.46
C MET A 30 1.66 -1.36 6.96
N ASP A 31 2.07 -0.09 7.02
CA ASP A 31 3.36 0.33 7.56
C ASP A 31 3.17 0.83 9.00
N TRP A 32 3.91 0.26 9.94
CA TRP A 32 3.87 0.60 11.35
C TRP A 32 4.95 1.63 11.72
N ALA A 33 4.78 2.29 12.87
CA ALA A 33 5.71 3.33 13.34
C ALA A 33 7.13 2.79 13.64
N ASP A 34 7.25 1.50 13.94
CA ASP A 34 8.52 0.80 14.16
C ASP A 34 9.24 0.39 12.86
N ARG A 35 8.73 0.86 11.71
CA ARG A 35 9.23 0.57 10.35
C ARG A 35 8.99 -0.88 9.90
N THR A 36 8.23 -1.67 10.63
CA THR A 36 7.74 -2.95 10.11
C THR A 36 6.58 -2.72 9.15
N HIS A 37 6.38 -3.66 8.23
CA HIS A 37 5.18 -3.66 7.39
C HIS A 37 4.63 -5.07 7.19
N GLN A 38 3.33 -5.12 6.92
CA GLN A 38 2.61 -6.34 6.60
C GLN A 38 1.67 -6.12 5.41
N PHE A 39 1.40 -7.20 4.67
CA PHE A 39 0.42 -7.22 3.58
C PHE A 39 -0.82 -7.98 4.02
N VAL A 40 -1.98 -7.36 3.92
CA VAL A 40 -3.29 -7.91 4.32
C VAL A 40 -4.31 -7.74 3.20
N ASP A 41 -5.49 -8.36 3.36
CA ASP A 41 -6.59 -8.22 2.41
C ASP A 41 -6.17 -8.50 0.95
N ARG A 42 -5.70 -9.72 0.66
CA ARG A 42 -5.42 -10.16 -0.72
C ARG A 42 -6.65 -10.00 -1.60
N ARG A 43 -6.47 -9.36 -2.75
CA ARG A 43 -7.48 -9.14 -3.80
C ARG A 43 -6.91 -9.44 -5.17
N SER A 44 -7.78 -9.81 -6.09
CA SER A 44 -7.47 -10.01 -7.50
C SER A 44 -7.44 -8.72 -8.31
N SER A 45 -7.97 -7.61 -7.78
CA SER A 45 -8.03 -6.32 -8.48
C SER A 45 -7.55 -5.15 -7.60
N PRO A 46 -6.99 -4.09 -8.22
CA PRO A 46 -6.55 -2.90 -7.50
C PRO A 46 -7.72 -2.13 -6.87
N GLU A 47 -8.89 -2.08 -7.52
CA GLU A 47 -10.08 -1.39 -7.02
C GLU A 47 -10.59 -2.03 -5.73
N LEU A 48 -10.66 -3.37 -5.70
CA LEU A 48 -11.05 -4.11 -4.50
C LEU A 48 -10.03 -3.91 -3.37
N ALA A 49 -8.74 -3.80 -3.69
CA ALA A 49 -7.70 -3.50 -2.71
C ALA A 49 -7.82 -2.08 -2.16
N LEU A 50 -8.17 -1.09 -3.00
CA LEU A 50 -8.44 0.28 -2.56
C LEU A 50 -9.67 0.35 -1.63
N LEU A 51 -10.75 -0.37 -1.96
CA LEU A 51 -11.93 -0.47 -1.08
C LEU A 51 -11.58 -1.14 0.25
N ALA A 52 -10.75 -2.19 0.25
CA ALA A 52 -10.25 -2.80 1.47
C ALA A 52 -9.40 -1.81 2.30
N ALA A 53 -8.50 -1.06 1.65
CA ALA A 53 -7.70 -0.04 2.32
C ALA A 53 -8.58 1.06 2.93
N ALA A 54 -9.66 1.49 2.28
CA ALA A 54 -10.60 2.45 2.84
C ALA A 54 -11.31 1.91 4.09
N ARG A 55 -11.74 0.65 4.08
CA ARG A 55 -12.34 -0.01 5.27
C ARG A 55 -11.34 -0.11 6.43
N LEU A 56 -10.10 -0.49 6.15
CA LEU A 56 -9.04 -0.53 7.17
C LEU A 56 -8.72 0.86 7.73
N ARG A 57 -8.68 1.90 6.87
CA ARG A 57 -8.53 3.30 7.34
C ARG A 57 -9.66 3.69 8.28
N ALA A 58 -10.90 3.33 7.96
CA ALA A 58 -12.05 3.61 8.82
C ALA A 58 -11.98 2.86 10.16
N TYR A 59 -11.58 1.58 10.14
CA TYR A 59 -11.37 0.77 11.34
C TYR A 59 -10.32 1.38 12.27
N TRP A 60 -9.15 1.73 11.73
CA TRP A 60 -8.04 2.29 12.52
C TRP A 60 -8.22 3.77 12.89
N ARG A 61 -9.24 4.46 12.35
CA ARG A 61 -9.45 5.91 12.53
C ARG A 61 -9.52 6.35 14.00
N ARG A 62 -9.91 5.48 14.92
CA ARG A 62 -10.01 5.78 16.37
C ARG A 62 -8.88 5.19 17.21
N SER A 63 -7.97 4.42 16.62
CA SER A 63 -6.87 3.82 17.37
C SER A 63 -5.79 4.87 17.69
N PRO A 64 -5.14 4.84 18.86
CA PRO A 64 -3.94 5.65 19.12
C PRO A 64 -2.71 5.12 18.34
N VAL A 65 -2.72 3.85 17.95
CA VAL A 65 -1.67 3.22 17.14
C VAL A 65 -2.25 2.90 15.76
N ARG A 66 -1.86 3.68 14.75
CA ARG A 66 -2.41 3.57 13.39
C ARG A 66 -1.31 3.25 12.38
N PRO A 67 -1.49 2.22 11.55
CA PRO A 67 -0.59 2.02 10.43
C PRO A 67 -0.86 3.06 9.33
N THR A 68 0.18 3.35 8.53
CA THR A 68 0.00 3.98 7.23
C THR A 68 -0.44 2.92 6.23
N LEU A 69 -1.49 3.21 5.47
CA LEU A 69 -2.11 2.23 4.56
C LEU A 69 -1.87 2.62 3.10
N SER A 70 -1.34 1.67 2.32
CA SER A 70 -1.15 1.79 0.87
C SER A 70 -1.58 0.50 0.17
N VAL A 71 -1.75 0.54 -1.16
CA VAL A 71 -2.02 -0.66 -1.96
C VAL A 71 -0.73 -1.04 -2.67
N ALA A 72 -0.41 -2.32 -2.64
CA ALA A 72 0.76 -2.88 -3.32
C ALA A 72 0.33 -4.02 -4.24
N ALA A 73 1.04 -4.14 -5.36
CA ALA A 73 0.98 -5.29 -6.23
C ALA A 73 2.23 -6.14 -6.05
N LEU A 74 2.02 -7.44 -6.01
CA LEU A 74 3.04 -8.42 -5.67
C LEU A 74 2.73 -9.73 -6.40
N SER A 75 3.76 -10.57 -6.50
CA SER A 75 3.58 -11.97 -6.86
C SER A 75 2.91 -12.74 -5.71
N GLU A 76 2.27 -13.89 -6.02
CA GLU A 76 1.72 -14.80 -5.00
C GLU A 76 2.80 -15.29 -4.04
N HIS A 77 4.01 -15.50 -4.56
CA HIS A 77 5.16 -15.93 -3.76
C HIS A 77 5.56 -14.87 -2.72
N GLU A 78 5.69 -13.61 -3.14
CA GLU A 78 5.97 -12.49 -2.22
C GLU A 78 4.87 -12.34 -1.16
N PHE A 79 3.60 -12.46 -1.56
CA PHE A 79 2.50 -12.42 -0.59
C PHE A 79 2.62 -13.55 0.45
N ALA A 80 2.89 -14.79 -0.02
CA ALA A 80 3.03 -15.95 0.85
C ALA A 80 4.22 -15.81 1.82
N LEU A 81 5.35 -15.26 1.36
CA LEU A 81 6.50 -14.96 2.21
C LEU A 81 6.13 -13.96 3.31
N HIS A 82 5.40 -12.89 2.97
CA HIS A 82 4.98 -11.90 3.95
C HIS A 82 3.90 -12.36 4.91
N ARG A 83 3.05 -13.32 4.52
CA ARG A 83 2.13 -13.97 5.47
C ARG A 83 2.88 -14.72 6.57
N ARG A 84 4.08 -15.26 6.26
CA ARG A 84 4.94 -15.98 7.21
C ARG A 84 5.86 -15.04 8.00
N ARG A 85 6.21 -13.87 7.46
CA ARG A 85 7.10 -12.86 8.06
C ARG A 85 6.37 -11.54 8.24
N ARG A 86 5.77 -11.34 9.42
CA ARG A 86 4.92 -10.16 9.73
C ARG A 86 5.69 -8.91 10.14
N ASP A 87 7.00 -9.03 10.36
CA ASP A 87 7.90 -8.01 10.89
C ASP A 87 8.94 -7.56 9.84
N CYS A 88 8.60 -7.65 8.55
CA CYS A 88 9.50 -7.23 7.48
C CYS A 88 9.87 -5.74 7.62
N ARG A 89 11.17 -5.43 7.65
CA ARG A 89 11.69 -4.06 7.79
C ARG A 89 12.32 -3.50 6.52
N SER A 90 12.34 -4.28 5.42
CA SER A 90 12.95 -3.82 4.18
C SER A 90 12.18 -2.61 3.61
N PRO A 91 12.82 -1.44 3.45
CA PRO A 91 12.13 -0.21 3.01
C PRO A 91 11.66 -0.29 1.55
N ASP A 92 12.34 -1.09 0.74
CA ASP A 92 12.07 -1.28 -0.69
C ASP A 92 11.26 -2.55 -1.00
N CYS A 93 10.75 -3.22 0.04
CA CYS A 93 9.98 -4.45 -0.11
C CYS A 93 8.66 -4.16 -0.83
N ALA A 94 8.42 -4.72 -2.03
CA ALA A 94 7.18 -4.66 -2.81
C ALA A 94 6.30 -3.41 -2.60
N VAL A 95 6.63 -2.31 -3.29
CA VAL A 95 5.79 -1.10 -3.30
C VAL A 95 5.50 -0.67 -4.74
N ALA A 96 4.21 -0.70 -5.05
CA ALA A 96 3.49 -0.18 -6.22
C ALA A 96 3.31 -1.14 -7.42
N ALA A 97 2.05 -1.56 -7.60
CA ALA A 97 1.47 -1.37 -8.93
C ALA A 97 1.21 0.13 -9.04
N SER A 98 2.05 0.81 -9.82
CA SER A 98 1.54 1.97 -10.53
C SER A 98 0.46 1.43 -11.46
N VAL A 99 -0.81 1.58 -11.09
CA VAL A 99 -1.90 1.56 -12.08
C VAL A 99 -1.78 2.90 -12.80
N GLU A 100 -0.68 3.09 -13.51
CA GLU A 100 -0.64 4.09 -14.57
C GLU A 100 -1.60 3.52 -15.61
N SER A 101 -2.76 4.17 -15.75
CA SER A 101 -3.66 3.94 -16.86
C SER A 101 -2.80 3.84 -18.11
N ARG A 102 -2.59 2.62 -18.61
CA ARG A 102 -2.09 2.43 -19.96
C ARG A 102 -3.20 2.95 -20.83
N SER A 103 -3.13 4.24 -21.16
CA SER A 103 -3.67 4.75 -22.40
C SER A 103 -3.05 3.86 -23.47
N VAL A 104 -3.81 2.86 -23.91
CA VAL A 104 -3.61 2.20 -25.18
C VAL A 104 -3.85 3.30 -26.21
N VAL A 105 -2.75 3.90 -26.68
CA VAL A 105 -2.77 4.62 -27.94
C VAL A 105 -2.21 3.63 -28.94
N ALA A 106 -3.13 3.08 -29.73
CA ALA A 106 -2.84 2.44 -31.00
C ALA A 106 -2.45 3.49 -32.04
#